data_AF-A0A2C1KWS2-F1
#
_entry.id   AF-A0A2C1KWS2-F1
#
_cell.length_a   1.000
_cell.length_b   1.000
_cell.length_c   1.000
_cell.angle_alpha   90.00
_cell.angle_beta   90.00
_cell.angle_gamma   90.00
#
_symmetry.space_group_name_H-M   'P 1'
#
loop_
_entity.id
_entity.type
_entity.pdbx_description
1 polymer ?
#
loop_
_entity_poly.entity_id
_entity_poly.type
_entity_poly.pdbx_seq_one_letter_code
_entity_poly.pdbx_strand_id
1 'polypeptide(L)'
;MLKRGGHDLTIQSAHSYINQYLKENTIISAKDLCQHLITNHGFSSDAYSTGRPKLYVDVVKYLENLQKNGHLDALEKNQENCKYKVLTVEIPDDSHKESDKIEENDNKNDDYEDLQMTLF
;
A
#
# COMPACT_ATOMS: atom_id res chain seq x y z
N MET A 1 22.34 8.20 27.97
CA MET A 1 21.75 9.20 27.04
C MET A 1 21.91 8.66 25.62
N LEU A 2 20.88 8.03 25.06
CA LEU A 2 20.91 7.54 23.68
C LEU A 2 20.79 8.74 22.74
N LYS A 3 21.81 8.92 21.90
CA LYS A 3 21.82 9.92 20.83
C LYS A 3 20.64 9.62 19.90
N ARG A 4 19.65 10.52 19.90
CA ARG A 4 18.67 10.62 18.82
C ARG A 4 19.44 11.05 17.58
N GLY A 5 19.90 10.07 16.80
CA GLY A 5 20.40 10.31 15.46
C GLY A 5 19.26 10.91 14.67
N GLY A 6 19.30 12.23 14.47
CA GLY A 6 18.57 12.88 13.40
C GLY A 6 19.08 12.27 12.11
N HIS A 7 18.36 11.28 11.61
CA HIS A 7 18.57 10.79 10.27
C HIS A 7 18.02 11.88 9.35
N ASP A 8 18.93 12.75 8.92
CA ASP A 8 18.84 13.52 7.69
C ASP A 8 18.79 12.51 6.53
N LEU A 9 17.64 11.86 6.36
CA LEU A 9 17.36 10.99 5.22
C LEU A 9 16.84 11.92 4.14
N THR A 10 17.80 12.44 3.37
CA THR A 10 17.63 12.75 1.94
C THR A 10 16.49 11.90 1.39
N ILE A 11 15.51 12.56 0.79
CA ILE A 11 14.25 12.03 0.23
C ILE A 11 14.53 10.80 -0.65
N GLN A 12 14.77 9.64 -0.03
CA GLN A 12 14.63 8.34 -0.67
C GLN A 12 13.14 8.08 -0.60
N SER A 13 12.53 8.01 -1.78
CA SER A 13 11.10 7.76 -1.90
C SER A 13 10.74 6.50 -1.11
N ALA A 14 9.55 6.48 -0.50
CA ALA A 14 9.04 5.30 0.20
C ALA A 14 9.20 4.01 -0.62
N HIS A 15 9.16 4.13 -1.95
CA HIS A 15 9.39 3.05 -2.92
C HIS A 15 10.74 2.36 -2.74
N SER A 16 11.83 3.09 -2.50
CA SER A 16 13.17 2.48 -2.31
C SER A 16 13.19 1.56 -1.09
N TYR A 17 12.58 1.99 0.03
CA TYR A 17 12.51 1.20 1.25
C TYR A 17 11.56 0.01 1.09
N ILE A 18 10.45 0.20 0.38
CA ILE A 18 9.55 -0.91 0.03
C ILE A 18 10.31 -1.94 -0.80
N ASN A 19 11.03 -1.53 -1.83
CA ASN A 19 11.81 -2.43 -2.68
C ASN A 19 12.89 -3.18 -1.92
N GLN A 20 13.56 -2.53 -0.96
CA GLN A 20 14.48 -3.21 -0.07
C GLN A 20 13.76 -4.28 0.77
N TYR A 21 12.62 -3.93 1.37
CA TYR A 21 11.82 -4.86 2.17
C TYR A 21 11.35 -6.08 1.36
N LEU A 22 10.96 -5.87 0.10
CA LEU A 22 10.55 -6.92 -0.84
C LEU A 22 11.69 -7.89 -1.21
N LYS A 23 12.95 -7.44 -1.19
CA LYS A 23 14.11 -8.31 -1.43
C LYS A 23 14.38 -9.25 -0.25
N GLU A 24 14.06 -8.81 0.95
CA GLU A 24 14.32 -9.55 2.19
C GLU A 24 13.16 -10.48 2.58
N ASN A 25 11.94 -10.21 2.09
CA ASN A 25 10.73 -10.93 2.47
C ASN A 25 9.98 -11.49 1.26
N THR A 26 9.71 -12.80 1.26
CA THR A 26 8.92 -13.46 0.20
C THR A 26 7.43 -13.25 0.32
N ILE A 27 6.92 -13.04 1.53
CA ILE A 27 5.51 -12.78 1.83
C ILE A 27 5.43 -11.47 2.61
N ILE A 28 4.61 -10.54 2.14
CA ILE A 28 4.50 -9.19 2.71
C ILE A 28 3.05 -8.86 2.99
N SER A 29 2.78 -8.38 4.21
CA SER A 29 1.53 -7.71 4.53
C SER A 29 1.69 -6.20 4.39
N ALA A 30 0.72 -5.52 3.79
CA ALA A 30 0.72 -4.05 3.72
C ALA A 30 0.81 -3.40 5.11
N LYS A 31 0.17 -4.01 6.12
CA LYS A 31 0.23 -3.53 7.51
C LYS A 31 1.64 -3.67 8.13
N ASP A 32 2.29 -4.81 7.93
CA ASP A 32 3.65 -5.07 8.44
C ASP A 32 4.67 -4.16 7.76
N LEU A 33 4.52 -3.97 6.45
CA LEU A 33 5.36 -3.04 5.68
C LEU A 33 5.21 -1.60 6.19
N CYS A 34 3.98 -1.15 6.45
CA CYS A 34 3.77 0.18 7.03
C CYS A 34 4.41 0.32 8.41
N GLN A 35 4.27 -0.69 9.27
CA GLN A 35 4.88 -0.70 10.60
C GLN A 35 6.41 -0.67 10.50
N HIS A 36 6.99 -1.39 9.54
CA HIS A 36 8.43 -1.40 9.28
C HIS A 36 8.93 -0.02 8.84
N LEU A 37 8.22 0.64 7.92
CA LEU A 37 8.55 1.99 7.45
C LEU A 37 8.52 3.02 8.60
N ILE A 38 7.48 2.99 9.44
CA ILE A 38 7.39 3.89 10.61
C ILE A 38 8.53 3.63 11.59
N THR A 39 8.78 2.36 11.93
CA THR A 39 9.71 1.99 13.01
C THR A 39 11.17 2.14 12.61
N ASN A 40 11.54 1.73 11.39
CA ASN A 40 12.94 1.63 10.96
C ASN A 40 13.40 2.83 10.12
N HIS A 41 12.48 3.51 9.45
CA HIS A 41 12.81 4.61 8.53
C HIS A 41 12.23 5.96 8.97
N GLY A 42 11.52 6.01 10.11
CA GLY A 42 11.03 7.26 10.71
C GLY A 42 9.89 7.92 9.94
N PHE A 43 9.15 7.16 9.12
CA PHE A 43 7.95 7.67 8.47
C PHE A 43 6.90 8.09 9.49
N SER A 44 6.04 9.04 9.09
CA SER A 44 4.99 9.55 9.99
C SER A 44 4.07 8.43 10.45
N SER A 45 3.91 8.31 11.76
CA SER A 45 2.93 7.44 12.40
C SER A 45 1.52 8.02 12.38
N ASP A 46 1.30 9.13 11.67
CA ASP A 46 -0.03 9.71 11.48
C ASP A 46 -0.99 8.66 10.96
N ALA A 47 -2.10 8.47 11.67
CA ALA A 47 -3.17 7.60 11.27
C ALA A 47 -4.42 8.39 10.91
N TYR A 48 -5.26 7.82 10.04
CA TYR A 48 -6.64 8.25 9.88
C TYR A 48 -7.43 8.00 11.18
N SER A 49 -8.60 8.61 11.30
CA SER A 49 -9.51 8.41 12.44
C SER A 49 -9.92 6.94 12.66
N THR A 50 -9.72 6.09 11.64
CA THR A 50 -9.93 4.64 11.69
C THR A 50 -8.77 3.85 12.29
N GLY A 51 -7.68 4.52 12.71
CA GLY A 51 -6.49 3.90 13.28
C GLY A 51 -5.49 3.35 12.25
N ARG A 52 -5.74 3.54 10.95
CA ARG A 52 -4.83 3.10 9.88
C ARG A 52 -3.80 4.17 9.54
N PRO A 53 -2.51 3.83 9.38
CA PRO A 53 -1.48 4.80 8.98
C PRO A 53 -1.85 5.48 7.66
N LYS A 54 -1.59 6.79 7.55
CA LYS A 54 -1.84 7.55 6.31
C LYS A 54 -1.05 7.00 5.13
N LEU A 55 0.18 6.56 5.39
CA LEU A 55 1.04 5.90 4.39
C LEU A 55 0.48 4.58 3.85
N TYR A 56 -0.52 3.97 4.52
CA TYR A 56 -1.09 2.70 4.10
C TYR A 56 -1.67 2.77 2.68
N VAL A 57 -2.34 3.89 2.34
CA VAL A 57 -2.94 4.07 1.02
C VAL A 57 -1.86 4.13 -0.06
N ASP A 58 -0.79 4.88 0.17
CA ASP A 58 0.31 5.04 -0.79
C ASP A 58 1.10 3.73 -0.96
N VAL A 59 1.35 3.02 0.14
CA VAL A 59 2.01 1.70 0.12
C VAL A 59 1.16 0.69 -0.64
N VAL A 60 -0.15 0.62 -0.39
CA VAL A 60 -1.03 -0.32 -1.10
C VAL A 60 -1.06 0.01 -2.58
N LYS A 61 -1.22 1.29 -2.96
CA LYS A 61 -1.17 1.70 -4.38
C LYS A 61 0.12 1.28 -5.06
N TYR A 62 1.25 1.43 -4.38
CA TYR A 62 2.55 1.02 -4.92
C TYR A 62 2.65 -0.50 -5.09
N LEU A 63 2.22 -1.28 -4.10
CA LEU A 63 2.17 -2.74 -4.18
C LEU A 63 1.22 -3.22 -5.28
N GLU A 64 0.08 -2.55 -5.47
CA GLU A 64 -0.83 -2.86 -6.57
C GLU A 64 -0.23 -2.57 -7.93
N ASN A 65 0.54 -1.48 -8.07
CA ASN A 65 1.28 -1.20 -9.29
C ASN A 65 2.31 -2.30 -9.59
N LEU A 66 3.07 -2.73 -8.56
CA LEU A 66 4.02 -3.84 -8.69
C LEU A 66 3.34 -5.17 -9.01
N GLN A 67 2.15 -5.40 -8.48
CA GLN A 67 1.33 -6.57 -8.82
C GLN A 67 0.89 -6.52 -10.29
N LYS A 68 0.38 -5.38 -10.77
CA LYS A 68 -0.01 -5.18 -12.18
C LYS A 68 1.16 -5.40 -13.14
N ASN A 69 2.36 -5.01 -12.72
CA ASN A 69 3.60 -5.21 -13.47
C ASN A 69 4.15 -6.65 -13.39
N GLY A 70 3.49 -7.55 -12.65
CA GLY A 70 3.89 -8.97 -12.56
C GLY A 70 5.04 -9.25 -11.60
N HIS A 71 5.42 -8.31 -10.73
CA HIS A 71 6.48 -8.53 -9.71
C HIS A 71 5.95 -9.17 -8.43
N LEU A 72 4.67 -8.95 -8.13
CA LEU A 72 3.99 -9.45 -6.93
C LEU A 72 2.75 -10.24 -7.34
N ASP A 73 2.44 -11.26 -6.54
CA ASP A 73 1.16 -11.97 -6.58
C ASP A 73 0.32 -11.58 -5.37
N ALA A 74 -0.98 -11.37 -5.54
CA ALA A 74 -1.86 -11.11 -4.41
C ALA A 74 -2.33 -12.44 -3.81
N LEU A 75 -1.84 -12.76 -2.61
CA LEU A 75 -2.28 -13.95 -1.89
C LEU A 75 -3.65 -13.73 -1.23
N GLU A 76 -3.85 -12.54 -0.66
CA GLU A 76 -5.07 -12.21 0.09
C GLU A 76 -5.31 -10.70 0.00
N LYS A 77 -6.45 -10.29 -0.55
CA LYS A 77 -6.87 -8.88 -0.59
C LYS A 77 -8.19 -8.73 0.17
N ASN A 78 -8.07 -8.42 1.47
CA ASN A 78 -9.20 -8.18 2.34
C ASN A 78 -9.23 -6.73 2.80
N GLN A 79 -10.40 -6.24 3.23
CA GLN A 79 -10.53 -4.89 3.77
C GLN A 79 -9.61 -4.66 4.96
N GLU A 80 -9.29 -5.69 5.75
CA GLU A 80 -8.43 -5.59 6.93
C GLU A 80 -6.93 -5.61 6.63
N ASN A 81 -6.50 -6.42 5.67
CA ASN A 81 -5.08 -6.58 5.33
C ASN A 81 -4.91 -7.10 3.90
N CYS A 82 -3.95 -6.53 3.17
CA CYS A 82 -3.54 -7.02 1.86
C CYS A 82 -2.19 -7.73 1.99
N LYS A 83 -2.14 -9.01 1.61
CA LYS A 83 -0.94 -9.84 1.58
C LYS A 83 -0.52 -10.13 0.15
N TYR A 84 0.78 -9.98 -0.09
CA TYR A 84 1.41 -10.17 -1.37
C TYR A 84 2.55 -11.16 -1.24
N LYS A 85 2.81 -11.90 -2.33
CA LYS A 85 3.98 -12.77 -2.48
C LYS A 85 4.88 -12.19 -3.55
N VAL A 86 6.18 -12.14 -3.30
CA VAL A 86 7.16 -11.73 -4.30
C VAL A 86 7.38 -12.86 -5.30
N LEU A 87 7.17 -12.57 -6.58
CA LEU A 87 7.42 -13.50 -7.68
C LEU A 87 8.79 -13.24 -8.31
N THR A 88 9.18 -11.97 -8.43
CA THR A 88 10.38 -11.56 -9.18
C THR A 88 11.13 -10.47 -8.42
N VAL A 89 12.43 -10.68 -8.16
CA VAL A 89 13.29 -9.80 -7.33
C VAL A 89 13.85 -8.60 -8.14
N GLU A 90 13.66 -8.61 -9.46
CA GLU A 90 14.02 -7.52 -10.36
C GLU A 90 12.89 -6.48 -10.39
N ILE A 91 12.82 -5.67 -9.33
CA ILE A 91 11.90 -4.54 -9.25
C ILE A 91 12.55 -3.37 -10.00
N PRO A 92 11.93 -2.87 -11.10
CA PRO A 92 12.50 -1.78 -11.87
C PRO A 92 12.51 -0.49 -11.04
N ASP A 93 13.70 0.13 -10.96
CA ASP A 93 13.88 1.49 -10.49
C ASP A 93 13.19 2.43 -11.50
N ASP A 94 12.35 3.32 -10.97
CA ASP A 94 11.35 4.10 -11.69
C ASP A 94 11.91 4.80 -12.94
N SER A 95 11.61 4.25 -14.12
CA SER A 95 11.85 4.90 -15.42
C SER A 95 10.93 4.26 -16.47
N HIS A 96 9.77 4.89 -16.69
CA HIS A 96 8.85 4.78 -17.85
C HIS A 96 7.44 4.23 -17.58
N LYS A 97 6.54 5.19 -17.33
CA LYS A 97 5.19 5.39 -17.95
C LYS A 97 4.23 4.19 -18.02
N GLU A 98 3.24 4.27 -17.12
CA GLU A 98 1.78 4.24 -17.37
C GLU A 98 1.34 3.43 -18.61
N SER A 99 1.04 2.15 -18.37
CA SER A 99 0.31 1.28 -19.29
C SER A 99 -1.14 1.15 -18.83
N ASP A 100 -2.01 1.51 -19.76
CA ASP A 100 -3.37 1.06 -20.04
C ASP A 100 -4.37 0.66 -18.93
N LYS A 101 -5.53 1.29 -19.10
CA LYS A 101 -6.82 1.04 -18.47
C LYS A 101 -7.24 -0.41 -18.61
N ILE A 102 -7.58 -1.06 -17.49
CA ILE A 102 -8.63 -2.08 -17.46
C ILE A 102 -9.46 -1.81 -16.19
N GLU A 103 -10.64 -1.21 -16.40
CA GLU A 103 -11.72 -1.20 -15.42
C GLU A 103 -12.29 -2.62 -15.37
N GLU A 104 -12.02 -3.35 -14.28
CA GLU A 104 -12.77 -4.56 -13.97
C GLU A 104 -14.12 -4.17 -13.39
N ASN A 105 -15.12 -4.69 -14.06
CA ASN A 105 -16.54 -4.45 -13.93
C ASN A 105 -17.08 -5.27 -12.75
N ASP A 106 -17.21 -4.66 -11.57
CA ASP A 106 -17.88 -5.28 -10.44
C ASP A 106 -19.33 -4.81 -10.35
N ASN A 107 -20.17 -5.64 -10.98
CA ASN A 107 -21.60 -5.76 -10.78
C ASN A 107 -21.93 -5.92 -9.28
N LYS A 108 -22.53 -4.88 -8.68
CA LYS A 108 -23.37 -5.03 -7.49
C LYS A 108 -24.66 -4.22 -7.68
N ASN A 109 -25.73 -4.98 -7.90
CA ASN A 109 -27.10 -4.56 -7.67
C ASN A 109 -27.23 -4.04 -6.24
N ASP A 110 -27.74 -2.82 -6.09
CA ASP A 110 -28.44 -2.39 -4.88
C ASP A 110 -29.58 -1.46 -5.32
N ASP A 111 -30.76 -2.07 -5.50
CA ASP A 111 -32.04 -1.40 -5.54
C ASP A 111 -32.25 -0.68 -4.20
N TYR A 112 -32.07 0.64 -4.19
CA TYR A 112 -32.56 1.49 -3.10
C TYR A 112 -33.80 2.22 -3.58
N GLU A 113 -34.95 1.71 -3.16
CA GLU A 113 -36.23 2.37 -3.24
C GLU A 113 -36.16 3.75 -2.59
N ASP A 114 -36.50 4.77 -3.39
CA ASP A 114 -36.73 6.15 -2.96
C ASP A 114 -38.05 6.22 -2.15
N LEU A 115 -38.05 5.69 -0.92
CA LEU A 115 -39.10 5.99 0.07
C LEU A 115 -38.67 7.22 0.87
N GLN A 116 -38.93 8.40 0.29
CA GLN A 116 -38.90 9.66 1.03
C GLN A 116 -40.04 9.67 2.06
N MET A 117 -39.69 9.41 3.31
CA MET A 117 -40.56 9.60 4.48
C MET A 117 -40.20 10.91 5.20
N THR A 118 -40.99 11.95 4.98
CA THR A 118 -41.33 13.03 5.94
C THR A 118 -42.58 13.74 5.39
N LEU A 119 -43.79 13.50 5.90
CA LEU A 119 -44.41 14.11 7.10
C LEU A 119 -44.22 15.64 7.19
N PHE A 120 -45.16 16.39 6.61
CA PHE A 120 -45.90 17.52 7.20
C PHE A 120 -47.13 17.85 6.34
#